data_AF-D4M329-F1
#
_entry.id   AF-D4M329-F1
#
_cell.length_a   1.000
_cell.length_b   1.000
_cell.length_c   1.000
_cell.angle_alpha   90.00
_cell.angle_beta   90.00
_cell.angle_gamma   90.00
#
_symmetry.space_group_name_H-M   'P 1'
#
loop_
_entity.id
_entity.type
_entity.pdbx_description
1 polymer ?
#
loop_
_entity_poly.entity_id
_entity_poly.type
_entity_poly.pdbx_seq_one_letter_code
_entity_poly.pdbx_strand_id
1 'polypeptide(L)'
;MLGYKRQVFSEDPIVSSAAGKESIMFRLWGKEFKDNRMLCDTVICDETDDTRTHKIFHALDKICYEFDLSKPIWLDSTINEFKRHAKARFYQDNFVDEIDFDYLEIQIIEE
;
A
#
# COMPACT_ATOMS: atom_id res chain seq x y z
N MET A 1 -3.14 10.31 -22.92
CA MET A 1 -2.05 10.28 -21.93
C MET A 1 -2.62 10.80 -20.62
N LEU A 2 -3.23 9.92 -19.84
CA LEU A 2 -4.02 10.29 -18.66
C LEU A 2 -3.07 10.64 -17.52
N GLY A 3 -3.10 11.91 -17.11
CA GLY A 3 -2.33 12.43 -16.01
C GLY A 3 -2.82 11.86 -14.69
N TYR A 4 -1.96 11.10 -14.02
CA TYR A 4 -2.13 10.77 -12.60
C TYR A 4 -1.97 12.07 -11.80
N LYS A 5 -3.11 12.67 -11.48
CA LYS A 5 -3.23 13.84 -10.61
C LYS A 5 -2.75 13.41 -9.22
N ARG A 6 -1.47 13.68 -8.93
CA ARG A 6 -0.81 13.49 -7.64
C ARG A 6 -1.66 14.18 -6.57
N GLN A 7 -2.41 13.40 -5.79
CA GLN A 7 -3.16 13.90 -4.64
C GLN A 7 -2.16 14.03 -3.48
N VAL A 8 -1.39 15.12 -3.49
CA VAL A 8 -0.40 15.44 -2.47
C VAL A 8 -1.15 15.98 -1.25
N PHE A 9 -1.18 15.22 -0.16
CA PHE A 9 -1.59 15.74 1.13
C PHE A 9 -0.44 16.62 1.65
N SER A 10 -0.78 17.86 1.94
CA SER A 10 0.06 19.04 2.26
C SER A 10 1.24 18.80 3.20
N GLU A 11 2.40 19.27 2.72
CA GLU A 11 3.51 20.01 3.36
C GLU A 11 4.02 19.57 4.75
N ASP A 12 5.23 19.00 4.79
CA ASP A 12 6.23 19.22 5.86
C ASP A 12 7.66 18.83 5.39
N PRO A 13 8.73 19.37 6.03
CA PRO A 13 10.04 19.57 5.41
C PRO A 13 10.96 18.34 5.43
N ILE A 14 11.66 18.16 4.31
CA ILE A 14 12.68 17.14 4.06
C ILE A 14 13.90 17.39 4.96
N VAL A 15 14.22 16.47 5.88
CA VAL A 15 15.53 16.43 6.55
C VAL A 15 16.25 15.09 6.36
N SER A 16 17.19 15.12 5.41
CA SER A 16 18.25 14.12 5.28
C SER A 16 19.25 14.28 6.44
N SER A 17 19.53 13.19 7.16
CA SER A 17 20.73 13.08 7.98
C SER A 17 21.00 11.60 8.30
N ALA A 18 22.22 11.17 7.99
CA ALA A 18 22.79 9.88 8.29
C ALA A 18 23.36 9.89 9.73
N ALA A 19 22.69 9.24 10.67
CA ALA A 19 23.21 8.83 11.99
C ALA A 19 22.09 8.11 12.74
N GLY A 20 22.30 6.84 13.10
CA GLY A 20 21.47 6.01 14.00
C GLY A 20 20.06 6.53 14.31
N LYS A 21 19.15 6.49 13.34
CA LYS A 21 17.77 6.95 13.52
C LYS A 21 16.96 5.81 14.10
N GLU A 22 16.35 6.06 15.26
CA GLU A 22 15.23 5.24 15.73
C GLU A 22 14.18 5.23 14.61
N SER A 23 14.10 4.09 13.90
CA SER A 23 13.23 3.91 12.75
C SER A 23 11.79 4.11 13.20
N ILE A 24 11.10 5.12 12.66
CA ILE A 24 9.63 5.17 12.73
C ILE A 24 9.16 4.01 11.83
N MET A 25 8.99 2.83 12.43
CA MET A 25 8.80 1.56 11.73
C MET A 25 7.40 1.51 11.10
N PHE A 26 7.27 2.04 9.88
CA PHE A 26 6.05 1.82 9.11
C PHE A 26 6.09 0.42 8.50
N ARG A 27 5.14 -0.44 8.89
CA ARG A 27 5.03 -1.79 8.35
C ARG A 27 3.66 -2.01 7.75
N LEU A 28 3.67 -2.43 6.49
CA LEU A 28 2.47 -2.75 5.74
C LEU A 28 2.50 -4.21 5.34
N TRP A 29 1.45 -4.93 5.72
CA TRP A 29 1.27 -6.34 5.43
C TRP A 29 0.29 -6.49 4.27
N GLY A 30 0.79 -6.99 3.14
CA GLY A 30 -0.02 -7.40 2.00
C GLY A 30 -0.29 -8.89 2.05
N LYS A 31 -1.54 -9.30 1.82
CA LYS A 31 -1.98 -10.69 1.78
C LYS A 31 -2.83 -10.93 0.56
N GLU A 32 -2.53 -11.99 -0.16
CA GLU A 32 -3.31 -12.44 -1.30
C GLU A 32 -4.23 -13.57 -0.87
N PHE A 33 -5.52 -13.41 -1.15
CA PHE A 33 -6.52 -14.44 -0.90
C PHE A 33 -7.11 -14.94 -2.21
N LYS A 34 -7.17 -16.27 -2.36
CA LYS A 34 -7.83 -16.99 -3.46
C LYS A 34 -8.57 -18.19 -2.91
N ASP A 35 -9.83 -18.39 -3.32
CA ASP A 35 -10.72 -19.45 -2.89
C ASP A 35 -10.76 -19.60 -1.35
N ASN A 36 -10.82 -18.47 -0.64
CA ASN A 36 -10.81 -18.42 0.82
C ASN A 36 -9.55 -19.05 1.47
N ARG A 37 -8.46 -19.18 0.71
CA ARG A 37 -7.12 -19.56 1.15
C ARG A 37 -6.17 -18.39 0.95
N MET A 38 -5.27 -18.20 1.90
CA MET A 38 -4.16 -17.27 1.75
C MET A 38 -3.12 -17.93 0.83
N LEU A 39 -2.84 -17.31 -0.32
CA LEU A 39 -1.84 -17.80 -1.25
C LEU A 39 -0.45 -17.40 -0.76
N CYS A 40 -0.28 -16.09 -0.59
CA CYS A 40 0.98 -15.48 -0.22
C CYS A 40 0.72 -14.28 0.67
N ASP A 41 1.71 -13.95 1.49
CA ASP A 41 1.74 -12.72 2.24
C ASP A 41 3.14 -12.13 2.21
N THR A 42 3.23 -10.80 2.20
CA THR A 42 4.50 -10.09 2.23
C THR A 42 4.39 -8.89 3.16
N VAL A 43 5.46 -8.63 3.90
CA VAL A 43 5.53 -7.50 4.83
C VAL A 43 6.58 -6.54 4.30
N ILE A 44 6.14 -5.35 3.95
CA ILE A 44 7.03 -4.29 3.51
C ILE A 44 7.26 -3.33 4.67
N CYS A 45 8.53 -3.21 5.05
CA CYS A 45 9.00 -2.22 6.00
C CYS A 45 9.47 -0.99 5.24
N ASP A 46 8.94 0.17 5.61
CA ASP A 46 9.33 1.45 5.04
C ASP A 46 9.80 2.40 6.15
N GLU A 47 11.07 2.78 6.09
CA GLU A 47 11.71 3.66 7.08
C GLU A 47 11.79 5.12 6.60
N THR A 48 11.14 5.42 5.48
CA THR A 48 11.21 6.75 4.87
C THR A 48 10.39 7.75 5.69
N ASP A 49 10.94 8.95 5.91
CA ASP A 49 10.26 10.07 6.56
C ASP A 49 9.38 10.78 5.52
N ASP A 50 8.25 10.16 5.21
CA ASP A 50 7.33 10.59 4.16
C ASP A 50 5.88 10.52 4.67
N THR A 51 4.94 11.10 3.92
CA THR A 51 3.53 11.07 4.33
C THR A 51 3.03 9.63 4.43
N ARG A 52 2.12 9.37 5.38
CA ARG A 52 1.49 8.04 5.55
C ARG A 52 1.01 7.46 4.22
N THR A 53 0.38 8.30 3.40
CA THR A 53 -0.08 7.96 2.06
C THR A 53 1.06 7.56 1.13
N HIS A 54 2.16 8.30 1.09
CA HIS A 54 3.34 7.92 0.28
C HIS A 54 3.95 6.61 0.75
N LYS A 55 4.06 6.38 2.07
CA LYS A 55 4.57 5.10 2.61
C LYS A 55 3.70 3.93 2.16
N ILE A 56 2.38 4.08 2.22
CA ILE A 56 1.43 3.05 1.75
C ILE A 56 1.59 2.81 0.25
N PHE A 57 1.66 3.87 -0.56
CA PHE A 57 1.83 3.72 -2.00
C PHE A 57 3.14 3.04 -2.35
N HIS A 58 4.24 3.37 -1.65
CA HIS A 58 5.54 2.75 -1.89
C HIS A 58 5.57 1.28 -1.47
N ALA A 59 4.97 0.97 -0.31
CA ALA A 59 4.85 -0.41 0.17
C ALA A 59 3.94 -1.26 -0.74
N LEU A 60 2.81 -0.69 -1.16
CA LEU A 60 1.91 -1.31 -2.12
C LEU A 60 2.61 -1.53 -3.48
N ASP A 61 3.45 -0.58 -3.93
CA ASP A 61 4.17 -0.73 -5.19
C ASP A 61 5.15 -1.90 -5.14
N LYS A 62 5.87 -2.05 -4.03
CA LYS A 62 6.76 -3.21 -3.78
C LYS A 62 5.98 -4.52 -3.75
N ILE A 63 4.83 -4.55 -3.07
CA ILE A 63 3.90 -5.68 -3.07
C ILE A 63 3.49 -6.05 -4.50
N CYS A 64 2.99 -5.08 -5.27
CA CYS A 64 2.56 -5.32 -6.66
C CYS A 64 3.72 -5.82 -7.52
N TYR A 65 4.93 -5.29 -7.31
CA TYR A 65 6.13 -5.73 -8.00
C TYR A 65 6.53 -7.17 -7.65
N GLU A 66 6.47 -7.55 -6.36
CA GLU A 66 6.82 -8.88 -5.88
C GLU A 66 5.81 -9.94 -6.34
N PHE A 67 4.53 -9.57 -6.39
CA PHE A 67 3.45 -10.45 -6.85
C PHE A 67 3.24 -10.45 -8.38
N ASP A 68 4.01 -9.65 -9.13
CA ASP A 68 3.87 -9.47 -10.59
C ASP A 68 2.47 -8.99 -11.01
N LEU A 69 1.91 -8.04 -10.25
CA LEU A 69 0.57 -7.50 -10.42
C LEU A 69 0.59 -6.04 -10.86
N SER A 70 -0.49 -5.63 -11.54
CA SER A 70 -0.71 -4.22 -11.82
C SER A 70 -1.15 -3.46 -10.57
N LYS A 71 -0.85 -2.15 -10.52
CA LYS A 71 -1.19 -1.31 -9.36
C LYS A 71 -2.71 -1.19 -9.24
N PRO A 72 -3.31 -1.54 -8.09
CA PRO A 72 -4.75 -1.45 -7.94
C PRO A 72 -5.20 0.02 -7.90
N ILE A 73 -6.40 0.26 -8.43
CA ILE A 73 -7.09 1.53 -8.40
C ILE A 73 -7.66 1.73 -7.00
N TRP A 74 -7.34 2.88 -6.41
CA TRP A 74 -7.92 3.33 -5.15
C TRP A 74 -9.29 3.94 -5.40
N LEU A 75 -10.34 3.19 -5.08
CA LEU A 75 -11.71 3.68 -5.09
C LEU A 75 -12.01 4.45 -3.80
N ASP A 76 -12.97 5.38 -3.87
CA ASP A 76 -13.41 6.16 -2.69
C ASP A 76 -13.87 5.26 -1.53
N SER A 77 -14.49 4.13 -1.83
CA SER A 77 -14.87 3.10 -0.86
C SER A 77 -13.65 2.54 -0.12
N THR A 78 -12.65 2.06 -0.86
CA THR A 78 -11.40 1.52 -0.31
C THR A 78 -10.66 2.58 0.53
N ILE A 79 -10.61 3.83 0.05
CA ILE A 79 -9.99 4.94 0.80
C ILE A 79 -10.72 5.19 2.12
N ASN A 80 -12.06 5.18 2.11
CA ASN A 80 -12.86 5.40 3.31
C ASN A 80 -12.71 4.25 4.33
N GLU A 81 -12.67 3.00 3.87
CA GLU A 81 -12.36 1.85 4.73
C GLU A 81 -10.94 1.95 5.32
N PHE A 82 -9.97 2.30 4.49
CA PHE A 82 -8.59 2.46 4.91
C PHE A 82 -8.43 3.53 5.98
N LYS A 83 -9.10 4.67 5.83
CA LYS A 83 -9.09 5.74 6.84
C LYS A 83 -9.69 5.31 8.19
N ARG A 84 -10.62 4.36 8.19
CA ARG A 84 -11.31 3.89 9.41
C ARG A 84 -10.58 2.75 10.11
N HIS A 85 -9.98 1.85 9.34
CA HIS A 85 -9.45 0.59 9.86
C HIS A 85 -7.94 0.38 9.62
N ALA A 86 -7.27 1.32 8.97
CA ALA A 86 -5.88 1.18 8.50
C ALA A 86 -5.68 -0.09 7.63
N LYS A 87 -6.75 -0.50 6.96
CA LYS A 87 -6.84 -1.72 6.15
C LYS A 87 -7.63 -1.44 4.88
N ALA A 88 -7.12 -1.91 3.75
CA ALA A 88 -7.76 -1.81 2.45
C ALA A 88 -7.83 -3.20 1.81
N ARG A 89 -8.90 -3.43 1.06
CA ARG A 89 -9.08 -4.62 0.25
C ARG A 89 -9.25 -4.19 -1.20
N PHE A 90 -8.48 -4.83 -2.07
CA PHE A 90 -8.54 -4.63 -3.51
C PHE A 90 -9.04 -5.91 -4.14
N TYR A 91 -10.24 -5.85 -4.69
CA TYR A 91 -10.83 -6.97 -5.43
C TYR A 91 -10.42 -6.86 -6.90
N GLN A 92 -10.80 -7.84 -7.73
CA GLN A 92 -10.57 -7.80 -9.17
C GLN A 92 -11.08 -6.51 -9.84
N ASP A 93 -12.20 -5.94 -9.37
CA ASP A 93 -12.71 -4.65 -9.87
C ASP A 93 -11.75 -3.47 -9.66
N ASN A 94 -10.82 -3.58 -8.71
CA ASN A 94 -9.78 -2.58 -8.49
C ASN A 94 -8.61 -2.73 -9.45
N PHE A 95 -8.42 -3.87 -10.10
CA PHE A 95 -7.33 -4.11 -11.03
C PHE A 95 -7.77 -3.88 -12.47
N VAL A 96 -6.86 -3.36 -13.28
CA VAL A 96 -7.11 -3.17 -14.73
C VAL A 96 -6.94 -4.50 -15.47
N ASP A 97 -6.04 -5.35 -14.97
CA ASP A 97 -5.76 -6.66 -15.54
C ASP A 97 -6.53 -7.74 -14.77
N GLU A 98 -6.82 -8.85 -15.45
CA GLU A 98 -7.36 -10.03 -14.78
C GLU A 98 -6.31 -10.62 -13.85
N ILE A 99 -6.70 -10.77 -12.60
CA ILE A 99 -5.89 -11.34 -11.53
C ILE A 99 -6.40 -12.76 -11.23
N ASP A 100 -5.47 -13.65 -10.89
CA ASP A 100 -5.81 -15.04 -10.56
C ASP A 100 -6.31 -15.22 -9.11
N PHE A 101 -6.46 -14.16 -8.31
CA PHE A 101 -6.86 -14.21 -6.90
C PHE A 101 -8.17 -13.44 -6.66
N ASP A 102 -8.84 -13.67 -5.52
CA ASP A 102 -10.12 -13.00 -5.20
C ASP A 102 -9.89 -11.54 -4.80
N TYR A 103 -8.96 -11.31 -3.87
CA TYR A 103 -8.61 -9.98 -3.40
C TYR A 103 -7.22 -9.93 -2.76
N LEU A 104 -6.59 -8.77 -2.90
CA LEU A 104 -5.40 -8.37 -2.17
C LEU A 104 -5.83 -7.54 -0.96
N GLU A 105 -5.51 -7.99 0.23
CA GLU A 105 -5.73 -7.24 1.47
C GLU A 105 -4.42 -6.60 1.91
N ILE A 106 -4.42 -5.28 2.13
CA ILE A 106 -3.32 -4.57 2.77
C ILE A 106 -3.73 -4.05 4.14
N GLN A 107 -2.83 -4.14 5.10
CA GLN A 107 -3.05 -3.68 6.46
C GLN A 107 -1.79 -3.05 7.03
N ILE A 108 -1.91 -1.87 7.64
CA ILE A 108 -0.84 -1.31 8.45
C ILE A 108 -0.81 -2.07 9.77
N ILE A 109 0.34 -2.67 10.09
CA ILE A 109 0.57 -3.38 11.34
C ILE A 109 1.34 -2.53 12.35
N GLU A 110 2.10 -1.54 11.88
CA GLU A 110 2.97 -0.69 12.71
C GLU A 110 3.11 0.70 12.07
N GLU A 111 2.98 1.77 12.87
CA GLU A 111 3.15 3.19 12.52
C GLU A 111 3.95 3.91 13.61
#